data_AF-A0A7H8N3E7-F1
#
_entry.id   AF-A0A7H8N3E7-F1
#
_cell.length_a   1.000
_cell.length_b   1.000
_cell.length_c   1.000
_cell.angle_alpha   90.00
_cell.angle_beta   90.00
_cell.angle_gamma   90.00
#
_symmetry.space_group_name_H-M   'P 1'
#
loop_
_entity.id
_entity.type
_entity.pdbx_description
1 polymer ?
#
loop_
_entity_poly.entity_id
_entity_poly.type
_entity_poly.pdbx_seq_one_letter_code
_entity_poly.pdbx_strand_id
1 'polypeptide(L)'
;MDDPERVGRPAPAVLPVALRARLGLIAAVAALVVVVVGVWYAGDGGPGWVDARFSVAAEDVRPRWRSVALAVDFWGEPAGAATLVGLAVAGCLVLRWPRAAVLVVVGVGLAVATTRLLKPLVGRTIHGDNLSYPSGHTAFCTAFALVVALLVAGRLRLGTTAGTLLALTLTLVAGAAMGWAQVALGAHYPTDVLGGWCAALAVVPATAWLVDRAADAARRERR
;
A
#
# COMPACT_ATOMS: atom_id res chain seq x y z
N MET A 1 9.59 -19.24 43.56
CA MET A 1 10.83 -18.63 43.06
C MET A 1 10.48 -18.00 41.73
N ASP A 2 9.93 -16.79 41.80
CA ASP A 2 9.52 -16.03 40.62
C ASP A 2 10.76 -15.54 39.90
N ASP A 3 10.87 -15.88 38.63
CA ASP A 3 11.92 -15.41 37.72
C ASP A 3 11.70 -13.91 37.43
N PRO A 4 12.57 -13.00 37.93
CA PRO A 4 12.40 -11.56 37.76
C PRO A 4 12.73 -11.08 36.34
N GLU A 5 13.12 -11.95 35.40
CA GLU A 5 13.51 -11.54 34.04
C GLU A 5 12.35 -11.39 33.03
N ARG A 6 11.09 -11.59 33.43
CA ARG A 6 9.94 -11.22 32.56
C ARG A 6 9.60 -9.72 32.60
N VAL A 7 10.59 -8.85 32.77
CA VAL A 7 10.47 -7.45 32.37
C VAL A 7 10.33 -7.43 30.85
N GLY A 8 9.07 -7.43 30.38
CA GLY A 8 8.69 -7.65 28.99
C GLY A 8 9.51 -6.81 28.02
N ARG A 9 10.36 -7.50 27.23
CA ARG A 9 11.10 -6.87 26.13
C ARG A 9 10.13 -6.01 25.30
N PRO A 10 10.50 -4.77 24.96
CA PRO A 10 9.63 -3.87 24.22
C PRO A 10 9.20 -4.53 22.91
N ALA A 11 7.92 -4.37 22.56
CA ALA A 11 7.42 -4.80 21.26
C ALA A 11 8.26 -4.10 20.18
N PRO A 12 8.82 -4.84 19.21
CA PRO A 12 9.74 -4.26 18.22
C PRO A 12 9.03 -3.16 17.41
N ALA A 13 9.79 -2.12 17.09
CA ALA A 13 9.34 -1.05 16.19
C ALA A 13 9.00 -1.61 14.80
N VAL A 14 7.96 -1.08 14.16
CA VAL A 14 7.53 -1.51 12.83
C VAL A 14 8.32 -0.84 11.71
N LEU A 15 8.85 0.36 11.95
CA LEU A 15 9.70 1.08 10.99
C LEU A 15 11.16 1.07 11.48
N PRO A 16 12.02 0.18 10.94
CA PRO A 16 13.44 0.14 11.30
C PRO A 16 14.09 1.52 11.11
N VAL A 17 14.89 1.95 12.10
CA VAL A 17 15.57 3.27 12.07
C VAL A 17 16.39 3.45 10.80
N ALA A 18 17.06 2.36 10.38
CA ALA A 18 17.80 2.26 9.13
C ALA A 18 17.01 2.71 7.89
N LEU A 19 15.70 2.45 7.84
CA LEU A 19 14.85 2.71 6.68
C LEU A 19 14.16 4.08 6.69
N ARG A 20 14.14 4.78 7.84
CA ARG A 20 13.34 6.01 8.02
C ARG A 20 13.67 7.10 7.00
N ALA A 21 14.95 7.39 6.78
CA ALA A 21 15.36 8.45 5.86
C ALA A 21 15.00 8.13 4.40
N ARG A 22 15.31 6.91 3.93
CA ARG A 22 15.04 6.49 2.54
C ARG A 22 13.55 6.38 2.26
N LEU A 23 12.79 5.75 3.16
CA LEU A 23 11.35 5.65 3.01
C LEU A 23 10.65 7.01 3.17
N GLY A 24 11.20 7.93 3.97
CA GLY A 24 10.72 9.31 4.04
C GLY A 24 10.89 10.05 2.70
N LEU A 25 12.06 9.93 2.07
CA LEU A 25 12.30 10.51 0.73
C LEU A 25 11.37 9.88 -0.32
N ILE A 26 11.25 8.54 -0.33
CA ILE A 26 10.34 7.82 -1.24
C ILE A 26 8.90 8.29 -1.03
N ALA A 27 8.45 8.43 0.21
CA ALA A 27 7.11 8.90 0.53
C ALA A 27 6.86 10.33 0.03
N ALA A 28 7.83 11.23 0.17
CA ALA A 28 7.73 12.60 -0.33
C ALA A 28 7.65 12.66 -1.86
N VAL A 29 8.50 11.89 -2.55
CA VAL A 29 8.46 11.80 -4.02
C VAL A 29 7.15 11.17 -4.49
N ALA A 30 6.69 10.11 -3.84
CA ALA A 30 5.44 9.46 -4.17
C ALA A 30 4.23 10.39 -3.96
N ALA A 31 4.20 11.16 -2.87
CA ALA A 31 3.18 12.17 -2.63
C ALA A 31 3.18 13.25 -3.73
N LEU A 32 4.37 13.71 -4.14
CA LEU A 32 4.51 14.66 -5.25
C LEU A 32 3.95 14.08 -6.55
N VAL A 33 4.26 12.82 -6.87
CA VAL A 33 3.72 12.14 -8.07
C VAL A 33 2.19 12.06 -8.01
N VAL A 34 1.61 11.73 -6.86
CA VAL A 34 0.15 11.70 -6.70
C VAL A 34 -0.48 13.07 -6.99
N VAL A 35 0.11 14.14 -6.45
CA VAL A 35 -0.39 15.50 -6.67
C VAL A 35 -0.23 15.92 -8.13
N VAL A 36 0.95 15.73 -8.71
CA VAL A 36 1.24 16.13 -10.09
C VAL A 36 0.34 15.41 -11.09
N VAL A 37 0.21 14.08 -10.98
CA VAL A 37 -0.65 13.29 -11.87
C VAL A 37 -2.12 13.63 -11.63
N GLY A 38 -2.53 13.81 -10.38
CA GLY A 38 -3.90 14.21 -10.04
C GLY A 38 -4.27 15.57 -10.62
N VAL A 39 -3.38 16.57 -10.54
CA VAL A 39 -3.59 17.89 -11.16
C VAL A 39 -3.63 17.79 -12.69
N TRP A 40 -2.75 16.97 -13.28
CA TRP A 40 -2.65 16.81 -14.72
C TRP A 40 -3.94 16.25 -15.35
N TYR A 41 -4.58 15.29 -14.68
CA TYR A 41 -5.81 14.63 -15.16
C TYR A 41 -7.08 15.10 -14.42
N ALA A 42 -7.03 16.27 -13.78
CA ALA A 42 -8.17 16.78 -13.03
C ALA A 42 -9.38 17.02 -13.96
N GLY A 43 -10.51 16.40 -13.63
CA GLY A 43 -11.75 16.47 -14.42
C GLY A 43 -11.70 15.76 -15.79
N ASP A 44 -10.63 15.05 -16.11
CA ASP A 44 -10.52 14.31 -17.38
C ASP A 44 -11.32 13.00 -17.33
N GLY A 45 -11.92 12.61 -18.45
CA GLY A 45 -12.65 11.35 -18.62
C GLY A 45 -12.04 10.43 -19.67
N GLY A 46 -10.93 10.84 -20.30
CA GLY A 46 -10.26 10.11 -21.36
C GLY A 46 -8.91 9.48 -20.94
N PRO A 47 -8.40 8.53 -21.73
CA PRO A 47 -7.02 8.08 -21.61
C PRO A 47 -6.06 9.20 -22.04
N GLY A 48 -5.03 9.46 -21.25
CA GLY A 48 -3.90 10.26 -21.71
C GLY A 48 -3.05 9.50 -22.73
N TRP A 49 -2.05 10.17 -23.32
CA TRP A 49 -1.14 9.53 -24.28
C TRP A 49 -0.35 8.36 -23.68
N VAL A 50 0.01 8.44 -22.39
CA VAL A 50 0.65 7.34 -21.65
C VAL A 50 -0.32 6.18 -21.51
N ASP A 51 -1.56 6.47 -21.11
CA ASP A 51 -2.59 5.46 -20.90
C ASP A 51 -2.87 4.70 -22.19
N ALA A 52 -3.07 5.42 -23.30
CA ALA A 52 -3.32 4.85 -24.62
C ALA A 52 -2.21 3.89 -25.07
N ARG A 53 -0.93 4.17 -24.75
CA ARG A 53 0.19 3.30 -25.15
C ARG A 53 0.21 1.95 -24.42
N PHE A 54 -0.35 1.88 -23.22
CA PHE A 54 -0.44 0.66 -22.44
C PHE A 54 -1.81 -0.02 -22.52
N SER A 55 -2.88 0.72 -22.83
CA SER A 55 -4.24 0.19 -23.00
C SER A 55 -4.39 -0.68 -24.26
N VAL A 56 -3.70 -0.37 -25.36
CA VAL A 56 -3.74 -1.17 -26.60
C VAL A 56 -3.21 -2.61 -26.41
N ALA A 57 -2.38 -2.85 -25.39
CA ALA A 57 -1.93 -4.20 -25.05
C ALA A 57 -2.95 -5.01 -24.20
N ALA A 58 -3.97 -4.34 -23.65
CA ALA A 58 -4.96 -4.91 -22.75
C ALA A 58 -6.29 -5.25 -23.42
N GLU A 59 -6.58 -4.68 -24.60
CA GLU A 59 -7.84 -4.95 -25.34
C GLU A 59 -7.89 -6.38 -25.93
N ASP A 60 -6.73 -7.02 -26.13
CA ASP A 60 -6.60 -8.40 -26.64
C ASP A 60 -6.39 -9.46 -25.53
N VAL A 61 -6.87 -9.20 -24.32
CA VAL A 61 -6.76 -10.15 -23.19
C VAL A 61 -7.64 -11.38 -23.49
N ARG A 62 -7.00 -12.44 -24.01
CA ARG A 62 -7.63 -13.75 -24.25
C ARG A 62 -8.42 -14.22 -23.01
N PRO A 63 -9.50 -15.00 -23.17
CA PRO A 63 -10.38 -15.40 -22.07
C PRO A 63 -9.66 -15.94 -20.83
N ARG A 64 -8.55 -16.69 -21.02
CA ARG A 64 -7.71 -17.21 -19.92
C ARG A 64 -7.06 -16.11 -19.09
N TRP A 65 -6.55 -15.05 -19.71
CA TRP A 65 -5.90 -13.94 -19.02
C TRP A 65 -6.92 -13.07 -18.28
N ARG A 66 -8.16 -12.99 -18.78
CA ARG A 66 -9.26 -12.35 -18.05
C ARG A 66 -9.58 -13.08 -16.75
N SER A 67 -9.61 -14.41 -16.75
CA SER A 67 -9.79 -15.20 -15.52
C SER A 67 -8.66 -14.97 -14.51
N VAL A 68 -7.41 -14.84 -14.99
CA VAL A 68 -6.27 -14.50 -14.12
C VAL A 68 -6.42 -13.10 -13.54
N ALA A 69 -6.80 -12.11 -14.36
CA ALA A 69 -7.03 -10.75 -13.89
C ALA A 69 -8.14 -10.69 -12.83
N LEU A 70 -9.26 -11.39 -13.02
CA LEU A 70 -10.33 -11.52 -12.02
C LEU A 70 -9.84 -12.17 -10.71
N ALA A 71 -9.00 -13.21 -10.81
CA ALA A 71 -8.44 -13.87 -9.64
C ALA A 71 -7.48 -12.97 -8.85
N VAL A 72 -6.73 -12.11 -9.55
CA VAL A 72 -5.87 -11.10 -8.91
C VAL A 72 -6.72 -9.99 -8.29
N ASP A 73 -7.69 -9.47 -9.03
CA ASP A 73 -8.63 -8.42 -8.63
C ASP A 73 -9.41 -8.77 -7.35
N PHE A 74 -9.83 -10.04 -7.21
CA PHE A 74 -10.50 -10.56 -6.01
C PHE A 74 -9.74 -10.22 -4.70
N TRP A 75 -8.41 -10.18 -4.70
CA TRP A 75 -7.64 -9.85 -3.51
C TRP A 75 -7.67 -8.37 -3.13
N GLY A 76 -8.09 -7.49 -4.04
CA GLY A 76 -8.40 -6.08 -3.79
C GLY A 76 -9.86 -5.82 -3.41
N GLU A 77 -10.76 -6.74 -3.75
CA GLU A 77 -12.19 -6.69 -3.36
C GLU A 77 -12.39 -6.85 -1.85
N PRO A 78 -13.49 -6.35 -1.26
CA PRO A 78 -13.69 -6.32 0.19
C PRO A 78 -13.49 -7.66 0.89
N ALA A 79 -13.94 -8.77 0.31
CA ALA A 79 -13.82 -10.11 0.89
C ALA A 79 -12.37 -10.64 0.88
N GLY A 80 -11.69 -10.52 -0.26
CA GLY A 80 -10.29 -10.92 -0.39
C GLY A 80 -9.37 -10.04 0.46
N ALA A 81 -9.61 -8.72 0.44
CA ALA A 81 -8.89 -7.75 1.26
C ALA A 81 -9.06 -8.03 2.76
N ALA A 82 -10.28 -8.28 3.23
CA ALA A 82 -10.55 -8.62 4.63
C ALA A 82 -9.87 -9.94 5.04
N THR A 83 -9.80 -10.91 4.13
CA THR A 83 -9.09 -12.17 4.37
C THR A 83 -7.59 -11.94 4.55
N LEU A 84 -6.95 -11.18 3.65
CA LEU A 84 -5.52 -10.85 3.76
C LEU A 84 -5.20 -10.07 5.03
N VAL A 85 -5.98 -9.03 5.33
CA VAL A 85 -5.82 -8.21 6.55
C VAL A 85 -6.05 -9.06 7.79
N GLY A 86 -7.12 -9.87 7.82
CA GLY A 86 -7.46 -10.74 8.94
C GLY A 86 -6.36 -11.76 9.25
N LEU A 87 -5.83 -12.43 8.23
CA LEU A 87 -4.72 -13.38 8.37
C LEU A 87 -3.44 -12.69 8.86
N ALA A 88 -3.10 -11.53 8.31
CA ALA A 88 -1.92 -10.77 8.74
C ALA A 88 -2.06 -10.26 10.19
N VAL A 89 -3.23 -9.77 10.58
CA VAL A 89 -3.51 -9.36 11.97
C VAL A 89 -3.44 -10.56 12.90
N ALA A 90 -4.09 -11.67 12.58
CA ALA A 90 -4.05 -12.90 13.37
C ALA A 90 -2.59 -13.38 13.55
N GLY A 91 -1.80 -13.42 12.49
CA GLY A 91 -0.38 -13.73 12.54
C GLY A 91 0.41 -12.78 13.45
N CYS A 92 0.17 -11.47 13.34
CA CYS A 92 0.79 -10.48 14.23
C CYS A 92 0.41 -10.70 15.70
N LEU A 93 -0.84 -11.05 16.00
CA LEU A 93 -1.30 -11.31 17.36
C LEU A 93 -0.70 -12.59 17.95
N VAL A 94 -0.64 -13.67 17.16
CA VAL A 94 0.02 -14.94 17.53
C VAL A 94 1.50 -14.71 17.82
N LEU A 95 2.17 -13.91 16.99
CA LEU A 95 3.59 -13.55 17.16
C LEU A 95 3.82 -12.45 18.22
N ARG A 96 2.75 -11.95 18.86
CA ARG A 96 2.78 -10.90 19.89
C ARG A 96 3.41 -9.59 19.39
N TRP A 97 3.08 -9.19 18.16
CA TRP A 97 3.52 -7.95 17.51
C TRP A 97 2.36 -6.93 17.44
N PRO A 98 1.94 -6.30 18.55
CA PRO A 98 0.77 -5.42 18.57
C PRO A 98 0.95 -4.18 17.66
N ARG A 99 2.16 -3.63 17.57
CA ARG A 99 2.47 -2.50 16.67
C ARG A 99 2.27 -2.89 15.20
N ALA A 100 2.66 -4.11 14.83
CA ALA A 100 2.48 -4.65 13.49
C ALA A 100 1.00 -4.82 13.14
N ALA A 101 0.21 -5.39 14.07
CA ALA A 101 -1.24 -5.55 13.88
C ALA A 101 -1.94 -4.20 13.63
N VAL A 102 -1.58 -3.18 14.41
CA VAL A 102 -2.10 -1.81 14.22
C VAL A 102 -1.68 -1.26 12.85
N LEU A 103 -0.42 -1.42 12.46
CA LEU A 103 0.07 -0.93 11.16
C LEU A 103 -0.64 -1.64 10.00
N VAL A 104 -0.91 -2.95 10.08
CA VAL A 104 -1.66 -3.67 9.05
C VAL A 104 -3.04 -3.04 8.85
N VAL A 105 -3.79 -2.82 9.93
CA VAL A 105 -5.15 -2.27 9.83
C VAL A 105 -5.13 -0.81 9.42
N VAL A 106 -4.39 0.03 10.17
CA VAL A 106 -4.41 1.49 9.99
C VAL A 106 -3.65 1.90 8.74
N GLY A 107 -2.50 1.30 8.44
CA GLY A 107 -1.71 1.64 7.25
C GLY A 107 -2.42 1.30 5.95
N VAL A 108 -3.00 0.10 5.86
CA VAL A 108 -3.78 -0.30 4.68
C VAL A 108 -5.08 0.49 4.60
N GLY A 109 -5.79 0.64 5.72
CA GLY A 109 -7.04 1.41 5.78
C GLY A 109 -6.86 2.87 5.37
N LEU A 110 -5.82 3.55 5.88
CA LEU A 110 -5.52 4.94 5.50
C LEU A 110 -5.08 5.07 4.04
N ALA A 111 -4.35 4.10 3.48
CA ALA A 111 -3.99 4.14 2.07
C ALA A 111 -5.23 4.09 1.17
N VAL A 112 -6.18 3.19 1.45
CA VAL A 112 -7.45 3.09 0.72
C VAL A 112 -8.36 4.29 0.99
N ALA A 113 -8.42 4.79 2.23
CA ALA A 113 -9.20 5.97 2.55
C ALA A 113 -8.67 7.21 1.80
N THR A 114 -7.34 7.35 1.69
CA THR A 114 -6.70 8.44 0.95
C THR A 114 -7.13 8.44 -0.51
N THR A 115 -7.15 7.28 -1.19
CA THR A 115 -7.60 7.22 -2.59
C THR A 115 -9.08 7.60 -2.73
N ARG A 116 -9.94 7.12 -1.82
CA ARG A 116 -11.37 7.49 -1.80
C ARG A 116 -11.60 8.98 -1.61
N LEU A 117 -10.78 9.64 -0.77
CA LEU A 117 -10.87 11.08 -0.53
C LEU A 117 -10.32 11.91 -1.71
N LEU A 118 -9.28 11.42 -2.38
CA LEU A 118 -8.69 12.11 -3.54
C LEU A 118 -9.57 12.01 -4.79
N LYS A 119 -10.31 10.91 -4.97
CA LYS A 119 -11.20 10.70 -6.12
C LYS A 119 -12.12 11.89 -6.43
N PRO A 120 -12.97 12.38 -5.50
CA PRO A 120 -13.84 13.51 -5.79
C PRO A 120 -13.09 14.84 -5.93
N LEU A 121 -11.89 14.97 -5.35
CA LEU A 121 -11.07 16.19 -5.48
C LEU A 121 -10.41 16.30 -6.85
N VAL A 122 -9.97 15.17 -7.40
CA VAL A 122 -9.38 15.11 -8.74
C VAL A 122 -10.48 15.10 -9.80
N GLY A 123 -11.60 14.43 -9.55
CA GLY A 123 -12.74 14.40 -10.47
C GLY A 123 -12.47 13.67 -11.78
N ARG A 124 -11.38 12.89 -11.88
CA ARG A 124 -11.09 12.09 -13.06
C ARG A 124 -12.06 10.91 -13.14
N THR A 125 -12.64 10.66 -14.30
CA THR A 125 -13.60 9.59 -14.52
C THR A 125 -13.12 8.53 -15.52
N ILE A 126 -13.78 7.39 -15.52
CA ILE A 126 -13.69 6.31 -16.50
C ILE A 126 -15.10 5.75 -16.73
N HIS A 127 -15.40 5.24 -17.92
CA HIS A 127 -16.73 4.72 -18.27
C HIS A 127 -17.87 5.71 -18.00
N GLY A 128 -17.67 6.98 -18.37
CA GLY A 128 -18.62 8.06 -18.13
C GLY A 128 -18.31 8.80 -16.83
N ASP A 129 -18.92 8.39 -15.73
CA ASP A 129 -18.95 9.13 -14.46
C ASP A 129 -18.25 8.41 -13.29
N ASN A 130 -17.67 7.23 -13.49
CA ASN A 130 -17.01 6.49 -12.42
C ASN A 130 -15.68 7.13 -12.05
N LEU A 131 -15.53 7.62 -10.81
CA LEU A 131 -14.27 8.21 -10.35
C LEU A 131 -13.12 7.20 -10.34
N SER A 132 -12.07 7.49 -11.11
CA SER A 132 -11.00 6.54 -11.43
C SER A 132 -9.70 6.83 -10.67
N TYR A 133 -9.24 8.08 -10.64
CA TYR A 133 -7.94 8.42 -10.04
C TYR A 133 -8.03 8.79 -8.55
N PRO A 134 -7.13 8.28 -7.68
CA PRO A 134 -6.19 7.17 -7.90
C PRO A 134 -6.85 5.80 -7.64
N SER A 135 -6.24 4.72 -8.16
CA SER A 135 -6.77 3.36 -8.00
C SER A 135 -6.70 2.85 -6.56
N GLY A 136 -7.85 2.38 -6.04
CA GLY A 136 -7.98 1.84 -4.69
C GLY A 136 -7.39 0.44 -4.51
N HIS A 137 -7.65 -0.47 -5.45
CA HIS A 137 -7.14 -1.85 -5.40
C HIS A 137 -5.61 -1.86 -5.49
N THR A 138 -5.02 -1.07 -6.38
CA THR A 138 -3.56 -0.93 -6.45
C THR A 138 -3.00 -0.35 -5.14
N ALA A 139 -3.64 0.67 -4.56
CA ALA A 139 -3.21 1.21 -3.28
C ALA A 139 -3.28 0.18 -2.14
N PHE A 140 -4.37 -0.60 -2.07
CA PHE A 140 -4.52 -1.68 -1.09
C PHE A 140 -3.38 -2.71 -1.20
N CYS A 141 -3.19 -3.31 -2.37
CA CYS A 141 -2.17 -4.37 -2.55
C CYS A 141 -0.76 -3.85 -2.30
N THR A 142 -0.47 -2.63 -2.75
CA THR A 142 0.82 -1.97 -2.52
C THR A 142 1.04 -1.71 -1.03
N ALA A 143 0.04 -1.19 -0.33
CA ALA A 143 0.13 -0.90 1.10
C ALA A 143 0.34 -2.19 1.90
N PHE A 144 -0.44 -3.24 1.60
CA PHE A 144 -0.31 -4.54 2.26
C PHE A 144 1.09 -5.14 2.03
N ALA A 145 1.59 -5.13 0.79
CA ALA A 145 2.93 -5.60 0.46
C ALA A 145 4.03 -4.80 1.17
N LEU A 146 3.89 -3.48 1.27
CA LEU A 146 4.84 -2.64 2.00
C LEU A 146 4.85 -2.94 3.50
N VAL A 147 3.68 -3.13 4.12
CA VAL A 147 3.59 -3.54 5.53
C VAL A 147 4.31 -4.88 5.73
N VAL A 148 4.02 -5.88 4.89
CA VAL A 148 4.72 -7.18 4.93
C VAL A 148 6.24 -7.00 4.79
N ALA A 149 6.70 -6.17 3.85
CA ALA A 149 8.11 -5.90 3.64
C ALA A 149 8.78 -5.29 4.89
N LEU A 150 8.12 -4.35 5.56
CA LEU A 150 8.61 -3.73 6.79
C LEU A 150 8.71 -4.76 7.93
N LEU A 151 7.72 -5.64 8.07
CA LEU A 151 7.74 -6.70 9.08
C LEU A 151 8.86 -7.70 8.84
N VAL A 152 9.05 -8.14 7.59
CA VAL A 152 10.14 -9.03 7.21
C VAL A 152 11.50 -8.36 7.42
N ALA A 153 11.66 -7.11 6.98
CA ALA A 153 12.90 -6.36 7.16
C ALA A 153 13.26 -6.18 8.64
N GLY A 154 12.28 -5.86 9.50
CA GLY A 154 12.47 -5.76 10.94
C GLY A 154 12.80 -7.12 11.58
N ARG A 155 12.09 -8.18 11.19
CA ARG A 155 12.27 -9.53 11.73
C ARG A 155 13.62 -10.15 11.38
N LEU A 156 14.11 -9.90 10.16
CA LEU A 156 15.42 -10.35 9.68
C LEU A 156 16.54 -9.36 9.98
N ARG A 157 16.23 -8.22 10.61
CA ARG A 157 17.19 -7.14 10.92
C ARG A 157 17.97 -6.68 9.68
N LEU A 158 17.28 -6.58 8.55
CA LEU A 158 17.91 -6.16 7.29
C LEU A 158 18.49 -4.74 7.43
N GLY A 159 19.70 -4.55 6.91
CA GLY A 159 20.31 -3.23 6.81
C GLY A 159 19.56 -2.32 5.84
N THR A 160 19.89 -1.03 5.82
CA THR A 160 19.18 0.00 5.06
C THR A 160 18.98 -0.37 3.58
N THR A 161 20.02 -0.88 2.92
CA THR A 161 19.94 -1.24 1.50
C THR A 161 19.07 -2.46 1.25
N ALA A 162 19.31 -3.57 1.94
CA ALA A 162 18.52 -4.79 1.76
C ALA A 162 17.03 -4.57 2.11
N GLY A 163 16.73 -3.84 3.20
CA GLY A 163 15.35 -3.54 3.58
C GLY A 163 14.65 -2.60 2.59
N THR A 164 15.37 -1.60 2.05
CA THR A 164 14.80 -0.71 1.02
C THR A 164 14.52 -1.48 -0.28
N LEU A 165 15.46 -2.32 -0.72
CA LEU A 165 15.28 -3.16 -1.91
C LEU A 165 14.11 -4.12 -1.74
N LEU A 166 13.99 -4.77 -0.58
CA LEU A 166 12.85 -5.64 -0.29
C LEU A 166 11.51 -4.89 -0.40
N ALA A 167 11.44 -3.69 0.22
CA ALA A 167 10.24 -2.86 0.16
C ALA A 167 9.89 -2.44 -1.27
N LEU A 168 10.86 -1.96 -2.05
CA LEU A 168 10.65 -1.55 -3.44
C LEU A 168 10.25 -2.73 -4.33
N THR A 169 10.91 -3.88 -4.19
CA THR A 169 10.60 -5.07 -4.99
C THR A 169 9.21 -5.60 -4.68
N LEU A 170 8.85 -5.77 -3.41
CA LEU A 170 7.52 -6.30 -3.05
C LEU A 170 6.39 -5.36 -3.45
N THR A 171 6.57 -4.06 -3.23
CA THR A 171 5.57 -3.06 -3.64
C THR A 171 5.45 -2.94 -5.15
N LEU A 172 6.56 -3.02 -5.90
CA LEU A 172 6.55 -3.03 -7.35
C LEU A 172 5.83 -4.27 -7.89
N VAL A 173 6.14 -5.47 -7.39
CA VAL A 173 5.52 -6.71 -7.86
C VAL A 173 4.01 -6.72 -7.54
N ALA A 174 3.63 -6.40 -6.31
CA ALA A 174 2.22 -6.37 -5.91
C ALA A 174 1.43 -5.28 -6.65
N GLY A 175 2.00 -4.07 -6.74
CA GLY A 175 1.40 -2.94 -7.44
C GLY A 175 1.26 -3.19 -8.94
N ALA A 176 2.28 -3.76 -9.59
CA ALA A 176 2.25 -4.09 -11.01
C ALA A 176 1.27 -5.23 -11.31
N ALA A 177 1.22 -6.28 -10.48
CA ALA A 177 0.27 -7.39 -10.68
C ALA A 177 -1.17 -6.92 -10.55
N MET A 178 -1.50 -6.18 -9.48
CA MET A 178 -2.84 -5.62 -9.29
C MET A 178 -3.15 -4.55 -10.34
N GLY A 179 -2.21 -3.68 -10.63
CA GLY A 179 -2.33 -2.65 -11.66
C GLY A 179 -2.61 -3.21 -13.05
N TRP A 180 -1.89 -4.26 -13.44
CA TRP A 180 -2.16 -5.00 -14.67
C TRP A 180 -3.59 -5.56 -14.67
N ALA A 181 -4.04 -6.18 -13.57
CA ALA A 181 -5.39 -6.71 -13.48
C ALA A 181 -6.45 -5.60 -13.66
N GLN A 182 -6.28 -4.45 -13.01
CA GLN A 182 -7.19 -3.31 -13.14
C GLN A 182 -7.24 -2.76 -14.57
N VAL A 183 -6.09 -2.62 -15.24
CA VAL A 183 -6.03 -2.14 -16.63
C VAL A 183 -6.59 -3.19 -17.59
N ALA A 184 -6.26 -4.47 -17.41
CA ALA A 184 -6.75 -5.59 -18.23
C ALA A 184 -8.27 -5.81 -18.12
N LEU A 185 -8.86 -5.48 -16.97
CA LEU A 185 -10.31 -5.50 -16.77
C LEU A 185 -10.98 -4.20 -17.23
N GLY A 186 -10.21 -3.20 -17.65
CA GLY A 186 -10.68 -1.88 -18.04
C GLY A 186 -11.17 -1.03 -16.87
N ALA A 187 -10.86 -1.40 -15.63
CA ALA A 187 -11.35 -0.69 -14.43
C ALA A 187 -10.62 0.64 -14.18
N HIS A 188 -9.39 0.77 -14.65
CA HIS A 188 -8.55 1.93 -14.43
C HIS A 188 -7.60 2.21 -15.60
N TYR A 189 -7.21 3.48 -15.73
CA TYR A 189 -6.09 3.86 -16.58
C TYR A 189 -4.74 3.50 -15.91
N PRO A 190 -3.69 3.22 -16.69
CA PRO A 190 -2.33 3.01 -16.17
C PRO A 190 -1.82 4.11 -15.22
N THR A 191 -2.18 5.38 -15.48
CA THR A 191 -1.86 6.50 -14.60
C THR A 191 -2.62 6.48 -13.27
N ASP A 192 -3.84 5.94 -13.22
CA ASP A 192 -4.59 5.74 -11.97
C ASP A 192 -3.94 4.67 -11.09
N VAL A 193 -3.44 3.61 -11.72
CA VAL A 193 -2.65 2.56 -11.08
C VAL A 193 -1.37 3.14 -10.48
N LEU A 194 -0.64 3.95 -11.25
CA LEU A 194 0.55 4.64 -10.73
C LEU A 194 0.21 5.52 -9.52
N GLY A 195 -0.90 6.27 -9.59
CA GLY A 195 -1.41 7.06 -8.48
C GLY A 195 -1.70 6.21 -7.22
N GLY A 196 -2.34 5.05 -7.38
CA GLY A 196 -2.61 4.12 -6.28
C GLY A 196 -1.34 3.57 -5.64
N TRP A 197 -0.35 3.17 -6.46
CA TRP A 197 0.96 2.69 -5.99
C TRP A 197 1.69 3.78 -5.19
N CYS A 198 1.75 5.00 -5.72
CA CYS A 198 2.39 6.12 -5.05
C CYS A 198 1.65 6.56 -3.77
N ALA A 199 0.31 6.53 -3.76
CA ALA A 199 -0.47 6.86 -2.56
C ALA A 199 -0.12 5.93 -1.39
N ALA A 200 0.00 4.62 -1.65
CA ALA A 200 0.42 3.65 -0.63
C ALA A 200 1.87 3.90 -0.15
N LEU A 201 2.81 4.16 -1.07
CA LEU A 201 4.20 4.49 -0.75
C LEU A 201 4.34 5.79 0.06
N ALA A 202 3.41 6.73 -0.08
CA ALA A 202 3.38 7.95 0.72
C ALA A 202 2.79 7.70 2.13
N VAL A 203 1.64 7.02 2.20
CA VAL A 203 0.85 6.90 3.42
C VAL A 203 1.43 5.90 4.42
N VAL A 204 1.89 4.74 3.95
CA VAL A 204 2.31 3.65 4.87
C VAL A 204 3.57 4.00 5.67
N PRO A 205 4.66 4.57 5.11
CA PRO A 205 5.83 4.96 5.91
C PRO A 205 5.50 6.02 6.97
N ALA A 206 4.67 7.01 6.62
CA ALA A 206 4.20 8.02 7.56
C ALA A 206 3.38 7.39 8.70
N THR A 207 2.47 6.48 8.35
CA THR A 207 1.66 5.74 9.33
C THR A 207 2.52 4.87 10.24
N ALA A 208 3.49 4.14 9.69
CA ALA A 208 4.42 3.32 10.47
C ALA A 208 5.23 4.14 11.47
N TRP A 209 5.70 5.32 11.06
CA TRP A 209 6.39 6.25 11.95
C TRP A 209 5.48 6.77 13.07
N LEU A 210 4.22 7.13 12.76
CA LEU A 210 3.24 7.57 13.76
C LEU A 210 2.87 6.47 14.75
N VAL A 211 2.69 5.23 14.28
CA VAL A 211 2.40 4.05 15.13
C VAL A 211 3.54 3.81 16.11
N ASP A 212 4.80 3.84 15.64
CA ASP A 212 5.96 3.70 16.50
C ASP A 212 6.04 4.84 17.54
N ARG A 213 5.84 6.10 17.11
CA ARG A 213 5.84 7.26 18.02
C ARG A 213 4.74 7.19 19.08
N ALA A 214 3.51 6.89 18.70
CA ALA A 214 2.39 6.79 19.63
C ALA A 214 2.62 5.67 20.67
N ALA A 215 3.12 4.52 20.20
CA ALA A 215 3.43 3.40 21.07
C ALA A 215 4.64 3.65 21.98
N ASP A 216 5.57 4.54 21.61
CA ASP A 216 6.68 4.96 22.47
C ASP A 216 6.22 6.02 23.49
N ALA A 217 5.34 6.96 23.11
CA ALA A 217 4.78 7.98 24.00
C ALA A 217 3.92 7.36 25.12
N ALA A 218 2.97 6.49 24.77
CA ALA A 218 2.10 5.79 25.72
C ALA A 218 2.86 4.91 26.72
N ARG A 219 4.12 4.54 26.41
CA ARG A 219 5.01 3.84 27.34
C ARG A 219 5.68 4.77 28.34
N ARG A 220 6.03 5.99 27.93
CA ARG A 220 6.66 6.99 28.82
C ARG A 220 5.68 7.43 29.91
N GLU A 221 4.40 7.53 29.59
CA GLU A 221 3.34 7.88 30.54
C GLU A 221 3.04 6.78 31.57
N ARG A 222 3.44 5.52 31.29
CA ARG A 222 3.21 4.37 32.17
C ARG A 222 4.41 4.02 33.06
N ARG A 223 5.52 4.75 32.93
CA ARG A 223 6.73 4.59 33.73
C ARG A 223 6.82 5.71 34.75
#